data_AF-A0A7Y5DSG3-F1
#
_entry.id   AF-A0A7Y5DSG3-F1
#
_cell.length_a   1.000
_cell.length_b   1.000
_cell.length_c   1.000
_cell.angle_alpha   90.00
_cell.angle_beta   90.00
_cell.angle_gamma   90.00
#
_symmetry.space_group_name_H-M   'P 1'
#
loop_
_entity.id
_entity.type
_entity.pdbx_description
1 polymer ?
#
loop_
_entity_poly.entity_id
_entity_poly.type
_entity_poly.pdbx_seq_one_letter_code
_entity_poly.pdbx_strand_id
1 'polypeptide(L)'
;MQNHYSLWQNLLILGIFLISLIYSLPNLYGEDPSVQVSSTNALAQEQANKIEATIKTAGVNLKAFEFKGGRILARFSNTDDQLKVADLLRDQMGNDATVALNLAPTTPAWLQKIGADAMYLGLDLRGGVHFLLEVDMDAAVKQAEERYTEDLRLALRDAKIRYLSVAKDSEFIKVKLKSADDKPALFDVLGKGFKGLKVTEPDEQDQLWLKMSEVDVREVKKFAVAQNMTTLRNRVNELGVAEPVIQQQGDNRIVVQLPGVQDTTRAKEILGTTATLEYRLVDVEHDVQKAVEGHVPVGSKLYTDKNGSPVLLDKRVIVTGDQIVDASSGMDQDGRPAVFISLNGVGAAKMGKLTQANLGKPMAVVFIENKVDTKVVDGQKVRHKEKVEKVISVATIQGVFSKRFQTTGLDSPQEA
;
A
#
# COMPACT_ATOMS: atom_id res chain seq x y z
N MET A 1 -57.70 18.32 -32.19
CA MET A 1 -56.87 18.69 -31.02
C MET A 1 -56.31 17.41 -30.45
N GLN A 2 -55.01 17.17 -30.54
CA GLN A 2 -54.40 15.93 -30.01
C GLN A 2 -53.16 16.22 -29.15
N ASN A 3 -53.15 17.37 -28.48
CA ASN A 3 -52.24 17.58 -27.36
C ASN A 3 -53.08 17.96 -26.13
N HIS A 4 -53.08 17.09 -25.13
CA HIS A 4 -53.82 17.26 -23.89
C HIS A 4 -53.07 18.10 -22.85
N TYR A 5 -51.79 18.41 -23.09
CA TYR A 5 -50.97 19.23 -22.20
C TYR A 5 -51.03 20.71 -22.58
N SER A 6 -50.97 21.57 -21.55
CA SER A 6 -50.85 23.01 -21.74
C SER A 6 -49.50 23.39 -22.38
N LEU A 7 -49.43 24.54 -23.05
CA LEU A 7 -48.22 24.99 -23.76
C LEU A 7 -46.98 25.03 -22.84
N TRP A 8 -47.12 25.48 -21.59
CA TRP A 8 -46.00 25.54 -20.66
C TRP A 8 -45.51 24.14 -20.25
N GLN A 9 -46.40 23.15 -20.10
CA GLN A 9 -46.03 21.77 -19.81
C GLN A 9 -45.26 21.17 -20.99
N ASN A 10 -45.69 21.43 -22.22
CA ASN A 10 -44.96 21.00 -23.41
C ASN A 10 -43.57 21.65 -23.50
N LEU A 11 -43.46 22.95 -23.19
CA LEU A 11 -42.17 23.66 -23.15
C LEU A 11 -41.25 23.11 -22.04
N LEU A 12 -41.80 22.78 -20.88
CA LEU A 12 -41.04 22.16 -19.79
C LEU A 12 -40.54 20.76 -20.18
N ILE A 13 -41.40 19.92 -20.77
CA ILE A 13 -41.01 18.59 -21.26
C ILE A 13 -39.90 18.71 -22.30
N LEU A 14 -40.03 19.63 -23.26
CA LEU A 14 -39.02 19.87 -24.28
C LEU A 14 -37.70 20.37 -23.66
N GLY A 15 -37.77 21.24 -22.66
CA GLY A 15 -36.59 21.71 -21.91
C GLY A 15 -35.87 20.57 -21.19
N ILE A 16 -36.60 19.72 -20.47
CA ILE A 16 -36.04 18.53 -19.80
C ILE A 16 -35.44 17.58 -20.83
N PHE A 17 -36.13 17.33 -21.95
CA PHE A 17 -35.62 16.46 -23.01
C PHE A 17 -34.30 16.97 -23.60
N LEU A 18 -34.20 18.27 -23.89
CA LEU A 18 -32.96 18.88 -24.39
C LEU A 18 -31.82 18.79 -23.37
N ILE A 19 -32.10 19.00 -22.09
CA ILE A 19 -31.10 18.84 -21.02
C ILE A 19 -30.63 17.38 -20.96
N SER A 20 -31.54 16.41 -20.95
CA SER A 20 -31.21 14.98 -20.97
C SER A 20 -30.41 14.59 -22.22
N LEU A 21 -30.70 15.19 -23.37
CA LEU A 21 -29.93 14.98 -24.58
C LEU A 21 -28.50 15.49 -24.41
N ILE A 22 -28.32 16.72 -23.91
CA ILE A 22 -26.99 17.32 -23.67
C ILE A 22 -26.17 16.46 -22.70
N TYR A 23 -26.77 15.98 -21.61
CA TYR A 23 -26.09 15.13 -20.63
C TYR A 23 -25.85 13.69 -21.10
N SER A 24 -26.51 13.24 -22.18
CA SER A 24 -26.25 11.91 -22.77
C SER A 24 -25.21 11.95 -23.91
N LEU A 25 -24.97 13.12 -24.53
CA LEU A 25 -23.94 13.32 -25.57
C LEU A 25 -22.54 12.81 -25.20
N PRO A 26 -22.02 12.96 -23.96
CA PRO A 26 -20.70 12.46 -23.58
C PRO A 26 -20.46 10.98 -23.91
N ASN A 27 -21.51 10.15 -23.87
CA ASN A 27 -21.43 8.71 -24.16
C ASN A 27 -21.21 8.38 -25.65
N LEU A 28 -21.44 9.34 -26.55
CA LEU A 28 -21.19 9.17 -27.99
C LEU A 28 -19.72 9.44 -28.36
N TYR A 29 -18.96 10.04 -27.45
CA TYR A 29 -17.54 10.28 -27.62
C TYR A 29 -16.76 9.04 -27.16
N GLY A 30 -15.84 8.56 -27.99
CA GLY A 30 -14.99 7.42 -27.66
C GLY A 30 -13.84 7.78 -26.71
N GLU A 31 -12.90 6.86 -26.58
CA GLU A 31 -11.68 7.07 -25.80
C GLU A 31 -10.44 6.99 -26.71
N ASP A 32 -9.46 7.85 -26.45
CA ASP A 32 -8.17 7.79 -27.11
C ASP A 32 -7.19 6.91 -26.29
N PRO A 33 -6.48 5.97 -26.93
CA PRO A 33 -5.28 5.34 -26.38
C PRO A 33 -4.34 6.39 -25.82
N SER A 34 -3.95 6.28 -24.54
CA SER A 34 -3.13 7.31 -23.90
C SER A 34 -2.10 6.76 -22.93
N VAL A 35 -0.94 7.42 -22.84
CA VAL A 35 0.08 7.11 -21.85
C VAL A 35 0.06 8.21 -20.81
N GLN A 36 -0.13 7.81 -19.56
CA GLN A 36 -0.07 8.70 -18.42
C GLN A 36 1.26 8.51 -17.71
N VAL A 37 1.93 9.62 -17.41
CA VAL A 37 3.17 9.62 -16.62
C VAL A 37 2.95 10.47 -15.38
N SER A 38 3.20 9.87 -14.23
CA SER A 38 3.15 10.54 -12.93
C SER A 38 4.31 10.06 -12.08
N SER A 39 4.93 10.95 -11.31
CA SER A 39 5.93 10.59 -10.31
C SER A 39 5.38 10.88 -8.91
N THR A 40 6.03 10.32 -7.88
CA THR A 40 5.76 10.63 -6.46
C THR A 40 5.83 12.13 -6.23
N ASN A 41 6.79 12.79 -6.88
CA ASN A 41 6.87 14.24 -6.94
C ASN A 41 6.22 14.77 -8.22
N ALA A 42 5.59 15.95 -8.14
CA ALA A 42 5.05 16.61 -9.31
C ALA A 42 6.16 16.82 -10.35
N LEU A 43 5.94 16.32 -11.58
CA LEU A 43 6.91 16.49 -12.67
C LEU A 43 7.09 17.98 -12.96
N ALA A 44 8.33 18.39 -13.26
CA ALA A 44 8.62 19.75 -13.68
C ALA A 44 8.30 19.95 -15.18
N GLN A 45 8.03 21.18 -15.60
CA GLN A 45 7.78 21.51 -17.01
C GLN A 45 8.94 21.09 -17.92
N GLU A 46 10.18 21.19 -17.45
CA GLU A 46 11.36 20.77 -18.21
C GLU A 46 11.36 19.25 -18.49
N GLN A 47 10.96 18.44 -17.50
CA GLN A 47 10.81 17.00 -17.67
C GLN A 47 9.68 16.68 -18.65
N ALA A 48 8.57 17.39 -18.57
CA ALA A 48 7.47 17.24 -19.52
C ALA A 48 7.90 17.54 -20.96
N ASN A 49 8.67 18.62 -21.17
CA ASN A 49 9.18 18.97 -22.49
C ASN A 49 10.16 17.91 -23.04
N LYS A 50 11.01 17.33 -22.18
CA LYS A 50 11.91 16.22 -22.55
C LYS A 50 11.11 15.00 -22.99
N ILE A 51 10.08 14.62 -22.23
CA ILE A 51 9.21 13.49 -22.55
C ILE A 51 8.47 13.72 -23.87
N GLU A 52 7.92 14.91 -24.09
CA GLU A 52 7.25 15.25 -25.35
C GLU A 52 8.22 15.13 -26.55
N ALA A 53 9.44 15.61 -26.40
CA ALA A 53 10.48 15.48 -27.43
C ALA A 53 10.81 14.02 -27.73
N THR A 54 11.02 13.20 -26.69
CA THR A 54 11.26 11.76 -26.82
C THR A 54 10.13 11.07 -27.61
N ILE A 55 8.87 11.37 -27.28
CA ILE A 55 7.71 10.79 -27.96
C ILE A 55 7.69 11.18 -29.44
N LYS A 56 7.96 12.45 -29.77
CA LYS A 56 8.01 12.92 -31.15
C LYS A 56 9.13 12.25 -31.96
N THR A 57 10.28 11.99 -31.33
CA THR A 57 11.40 11.28 -31.97
C THR A 57 11.12 9.79 -32.20
N ALA A 58 10.20 9.18 -31.46
CA ALA A 58 9.84 7.77 -31.59
C ALA A 58 9.05 7.43 -32.88
N GLY A 59 8.68 8.43 -33.67
CA GLY A 59 7.98 8.28 -34.95
C GLY A 59 6.53 7.80 -34.80
N VAL A 60 5.87 8.15 -33.69
CA VAL A 60 4.48 7.77 -33.38
C VAL A 60 3.49 8.91 -33.67
N ASN A 61 2.21 8.57 -33.87
CA ASN A 61 1.17 9.56 -34.11
C ASN A 61 0.60 10.12 -32.80
N LEU A 62 1.25 11.15 -32.27
CA LEU A 62 0.78 11.88 -31.10
C LEU A 62 -0.39 12.81 -31.47
N LYS A 63 -1.59 12.55 -30.94
CA LYS A 63 -2.78 13.40 -31.14
C LYS A 63 -2.74 14.65 -30.27
N ALA A 64 -2.40 14.48 -29.00
CA ALA A 64 -2.37 15.56 -28.03
C ALA A 64 -1.37 15.22 -26.93
N PHE A 65 -0.76 16.27 -26.37
CA PHE A 65 0.08 16.17 -25.19
C PHE A 65 -0.40 17.20 -24.18
N GLU A 66 -0.79 16.73 -23.00
CA GLU A 66 -1.25 17.58 -21.91
C GLU A 66 -0.35 17.41 -20.70
N PHE A 67 0.06 18.54 -20.13
CA PHE A 67 0.75 18.58 -18.85
C PHE A 67 -0.06 19.43 -17.88
N LYS A 68 -0.62 18.78 -16.85
CA LYS A 68 -1.46 19.43 -15.84
C LYS A 68 -1.18 18.84 -14.47
N GLY A 69 -0.97 19.70 -13.47
CA GLY A 69 -0.81 19.28 -12.07
C GLY A 69 0.37 18.32 -11.84
N GLY A 70 1.48 18.49 -12.57
CA GLY A 70 2.65 17.61 -12.43
C GLY A 70 2.48 16.22 -13.07
N ARG A 71 1.43 16.01 -13.87
CA ARG A 71 1.16 14.77 -14.60
C ARG A 71 1.10 15.03 -16.09
N ILE A 72 1.54 14.03 -16.85
CA ILE A 72 1.54 14.06 -18.31
C ILE A 72 0.48 13.08 -18.81
N LEU A 73 -0.26 13.51 -19.82
CA LEU A 73 -1.18 12.67 -20.59
C LEU A 73 -0.88 12.85 -22.08
N ALA A 74 -0.28 11.83 -22.69
CA ALA A 74 -0.03 11.77 -24.13
C ALA A 74 -1.10 10.90 -24.78
N ARG A 75 -1.83 11.44 -25.77
CA ARG A 75 -2.91 10.74 -26.50
C ARG A 75 -2.44 10.29 -27.88
N PHE A 76 -2.83 9.10 -28.30
CA PHE A 76 -2.38 8.45 -29.52
C PHE A 76 -3.56 8.04 -30.40
N SER A 77 -3.28 7.81 -31.69
CA SER A 77 -4.28 7.37 -32.65
C SER A 77 -4.64 5.89 -32.54
N ASN A 78 -3.74 5.06 -32.01
CA ASN A 78 -3.91 3.61 -31.91
C ASN A 78 -3.17 3.06 -30.68
N THR A 79 -3.49 1.83 -30.30
CA THR A 79 -2.93 1.13 -29.14
C THR A 79 -1.47 0.72 -29.34
N ASP A 80 -1.04 0.47 -30.58
CA ASP A 80 0.35 0.06 -30.86
C ASP A 80 1.34 1.20 -30.57
N ASP A 81 1.01 2.42 -31.01
CA ASP A 81 1.77 3.64 -30.71
C ASP A 81 1.79 3.90 -29.20
N GLN A 82 0.67 3.69 -28.52
CA GLN A 82 0.55 3.81 -27.06
C GLN A 82 1.49 2.82 -26.34
N LEU A 83 1.46 1.53 -26.71
CA LEU A 83 2.30 0.49 -26.12
C LEU A 83 3.78 0.77 -26.36
N LYS A 84 4.15 1.14 -27.59
CA LYS A 84 5.53 1.47 -27.96
C LYS A 84 6.06 2.64 -27.13
N VAL A 85 5.27 3.70 -26.95
CA VAL A 85 5.67 4.84 -26.12
C VAL A 85 5.73 4.47 -24.65
N ALA A 86 4.77 3.69 -24.15
CA ALA A 86 4.78 3.27 -22.76
C ALA A 86 6.03 2.47 -22.43
N ASP A 87 6.42 1.52 -23.28
CA ASP A 87 7.62 0.71 -23.09
C ASP A 87 8.89 1.57 -23.18
N LEU A 88 8.97 2.48 -24.16
CA LEU A 88 10.09 3.42 -24.28
C LEU A 88 10.25 4.29 -23.03
N LEU A 89 9.16 4.90 -22.55
CA LEU A 89 9.20 5.77 -21.38
C LEU A 89 9.52 4.98 -20.11
N ARG A 90 9.06 3.74 -19.98
CA ARG A 90 9.44 2.87 -18.85
C ARG A 90 10.93 2.58 -18.84
N ASP A 91 11.49 2.22 -19.99
CA ASP A 91 12.93 1.94 -20.11
C ASP A 91 13.78 3.18 -19.78
N GLN A 92 13.32 4.37 -20.17
CA GLN A 92 14.05 5.61 -19.91
C GLN A 92 13.88 6.14 -18.48
N MET A 93 12.68 6.01 -17.89
CA MET A 93 12.35 6.61 -16.59
C MET A 93 12.58 5.66 -15.41
N GLY A 94 12.70 4.35 -15.66
CA GLY A 94 12.95 3.35 -14.64
C GLY A 94 11.95 3.43 -13.48
N ASN A 95 12.47 3.51 -12.25
CA ASN A 95 11.70 3.49 -11.01
C ASN A 95 11.32 4.88 -10.46
N ASP A 96 11.60 5.96 -11.21
CA ASP A 96 11.39 7.33 -10.74
C ASP A 96 10.01 7.89 -11.14
N ALA A 97 9.34 7.27 -12.10
CA ALA A 97 7.98 7.61 -12.50
C ALA A 97 7.15 6.37 -12.84
N THR A 98 5.86 6.47 -12.54
CA THR A 98 4.85 5.51 -12.95
C THR A 98 4.36 5.85 -14.36
N VAL A 99 4.61 4.94 -15.30
CA VAL A 99 4.13 5.02 -16.69
C VAL A 99 2.98 4.03 -16.88
N ALA A 100 1.76 4.57 -16.92
CA ALA A 100 0.53 3.81 -17.01
C ALA A 100 -0.11 3.91 -18.40
N LEU A 101 -0.69 2.79 -18.86
CA LEU A 101 -1.56 2.76 -20.03
C LEU A 101 -2.96 3.19 -19.58
N ASN A 102 -3.54 4.17 -20.26
CA ASN A 102 -4.86 4.70 -19.94
C ASN A 102 -5.68 4.92 -21.23
N LEU A 103 -6.98 5.11 -21.09
CA LEU A 103 -7.89 5.49 -22.17
C LEU A 103 -8.53 6.82 -21.79
N ALA A 104 -8.14 7.89 -22.50
CA ALA A 104 -8.58 9.24 -22.20
C ALA A 104 -9.89 9.55 -22.91
N PRO A 105 -10.95 10.03 -22.22
CA PRO A 105 -12.20 10.38 -22.87
C PRO A 105 -12.00 11.51 -23.88
N THR A 106 -12.65 11.38 -25.04
CA THR A 106 -12.64 12.40 -26.10
C THR A 106 -13.76 13.42 -25.96
N THR A 107 -14.46 13.41 -24.82
CA THR A 107 -15.54 14.34 -24.51
C THR A 107 -15.04 15.79 -24.60
N PRO A 108 -15.72 16.66 -25.37
CA PRO A 108 -15.36 18.07 -25.49
C PRO A 108 -15.33 18.80 -24.15
N ALA A 109 -14.37 19.72 -24.00
CA ALA A 109 -14.17 20.49 -22.77
C ALA A 109 -15.41 21.30 -22.34
N TRP A 110 -16.28 21.71 -23.26
CA TRP A 110 -17.50 22.45 -22.93
C TRP A 110 -18.56 21.56 -22.24
N LEU A 111 -18.62 20.27 -22.58
CA LEU A 111 -19.49 19.28 -21.91
C LEU A 111 -18.95 18.95 -20.50
N GLN A 112 -17.64 18.74 -20.39
CA GLN A 112 -16.99 18.52 -19.09
C GLN A 112 -17.19 19.71 -18.13
N LYS A 113 -17.12 20.96 -18.64
CA LYS A 113 -17.33 22.18 -17.83
C LYS A 113 -18.73 22.30 -17.22
N ILE A 114 -19.74 21.68 -17.83
CA ILE A 114 -21.11 21.67 -17.29
C ILE A 114 -21.39 20.42 -16.45
N GLY A 115 -20.38 19.59 -16.17
CA GLY A 115 -20.53 18.33 -15.43
C GLY A 115 -21.20 17.21 -16.24
N ALA A 116 -21.25 17.34 -17.57
CA ALA A 116 -21.72 16.29 -18.45
C ALA A 116 -20.54 15.34 -18.77
N ASP A 117 -20.28 14.42 -17.85
CA ASP A 117 -19.28 13.37 -18.00
C ASP A 117 -19.88 12.10 -18.63
N ALA A 118 -19.04 11.31 -19.29
CA ALA A 118 -19.45 10.01 -19.82
C ALA A 118 -19.78 9.04 -18.68
N MET A 119 -20.73 8.15 -18.91
CA MET A 119 -21.10 7.11 -17.98
C MET A 119 -19.94 6.13 -17.81
N TYR A 120 -19.69 5.71 -16.56
CA TYR A 120 -18.70 4.68 -16.29
C TYR A 120 -19.12 3.36 -16.92
N LEU A 121 -18.26 2.84 -17.79
CA LEU A 121 -18.44 1.55 -18.43
C LEU A 121 -17.76 0.48 -17.56
N GLY A 122 -18.56 -0.49 -17.12
CA GLY A 122 -18.05 -1.66 -16.40
C GLY A 122 -17.18 -2.56 -17.29
N LEU A 123 -16.60 -3.58 -16.68
CA LEU A 123 -15.67 -4.52 -17.32
C LEU A 123 -16.22 -5.12 -18.63
N ASP A 124 -17.51 -5.47 -18.68
CA ASP A 124 -18.11 -6.11 -19.85
C ASP A 124 -18.24 -5.17 -21.05
N LEU A 125 -18.35 -3.86 -20.81
CA LEU A 125 -18.52 -2.85 -21.85
C LEU A 125 -17.18 -2.21 -22.25
N ARG A 126 -16.27 -2.03 -21.30
CA ARG A 126 -14.95 -1.40 -21.53
C ARG A 126 -13.84 -2.41 -21.81
N GLY A 127 -14.06 -3.68 -21.48
CA GLY A 127 -12.99 -4.67 -21.38
C GLY A 127 -12.09 -4.40 -20.17
N GLY A 128 -11.10 -5.27 -19.95
CA GLY A 128 -10.16 -5.19 -18.83
C GLY A 128 -9.89 -6.55 -18.20
N VAL A 129 -9.67 -6.58 -16.89
CA VAL A 129 -9.39 -7.81 -16.15
C VAL A 129 -10.25 -7.97 -14.89
N HIS A 130 -10.59 -9.23 -14.60
CA HIS A 130 -11.20 -9.68 -13.36
C HIS A 130 -10.26 -10.65 -12.65
N PHE A 131 -9.84 -10.30 -11.43
CA PHE A 131 -9.05 -11.17 -10.58
C PHE A 131 -9.87 -11.60 -9.37
N LEU A 132 -9.79 -12.89 -9.06
CA LEU A 132 -10.23 -13.45 -7.80
C LEU A 132 -8.99 -13.88 -7.01
N LEU A 133 -8.72 -13.16 -5.93
CA LEU A 133 -7.56 -13.37 -5.06
C LEU A 133 -8.02 -14.04 -3.77
N GLU A 134 -7.27 -15.03 -3.29
CA GLU A 134 -7.55 -15.72 -2.03
C GLU A 134 -6.49 -15.32 -0.99
N VAL A 135 -6.95 -14.92 0.19
CA VAL A 135 -6.09 -14.57 1.33
C VAL A 135 -5.81 -15.83 2.14
N ASP A 136 -4.54 -16.05 2.46
CA ASP A 136 -4.09 -17.18 3.28
C ASP A 136 -4.50 -16.97 4.76
N MET A 137 -5.68 -17.51 5.11
CA MET A 137 -6.26 -17.37 6.44
C MET A 137 -5.50 -18.16 7.50
N ASP A 138 -4.91 -19.29 7.12
CA ASP A 138 -4.19 -20.15 8.04
C ASP A 138 -2.87 -19.49 8.44
N ALA A 139 -2.17 -18.88 7.48
CA ALA A 139 -1.00 -18.06 7.76
C ALA A 139 -1.35 -16.87 8.67
N ALA A 140 -2.46 -16.16 8.41
CA ALA A 140 -2.88 -15.03 9.23
C ALA A 140 -3.18 -15.43 10.68
N VAL A 141 -3.88 -16.56 10.89
CA VAL A 141 -4.16 -17.08 12.24
C VAL A 141 -2.86 -17.53 12.91
N LYS A 142 -2.00 -18.28 12.21
CA LYS A 142 -0.71 -18.71 12.76
C LYS A 142 0.16 -17.53 13.19
N GLN A 143 0.22 -16.47 12.38
CA GLN A 143 0.96 -15.26 12.71
C GLN A 143 0.35 -14.55 13.95
N ALA A 144 -0.98 -14.57 14.10
CA ALA A 144 -1.64 -14.05 15.29
C ALA A 144 -1.37 -14.89 16.55
N GLU A 145 -1.29 -16.21 16.45
CA GLU A 145 -0.93 -17.11 17.56
C GLU A 145 0.53 -16.92 17.99
N GLU A 146 1.45 -16.80 17.03
CA GLU A 146 2.85 -16.46 17.29
C GLU A 146 2.94 -15.12 18.01
N ARG A 147 2.20 -14.10 17.54
CA ARG A 147 2.07 -12.81 18.23
C ARG A 147 1.59 -12.96 19.68
N TYR A 148 0.52 -13.71 19.92
CA TYR A 148 0.02 -13.94 21.29
C TYR A 148 1.05 -14.62 22.19
N THR A 149 1.81 -15.57 21.64
CA THR A 149 2.88 -16.27 22.37
C THR A 149 3.95 -15.28 22.85
N GLU A 150 4.36 -14.36 21.98
CA GLU A 150 5.36 -13.35 22.31
C GLU A 150 4.85 -12.30 23.29
N ASP A 151 3.63 -11.79 23.07
CA ASP A 151 2.98 -10.82 23.94
C ASP A 151 2.83 -11.37 25.36
N LEU A 152 2.51 -12.66 25.48
CA LEU A 152 2.36 -13.33 26.76
C LEU A 152 3.70 -13.47 27.51
N ARG A 153 4.79 -13.82 26.82
CA ARG A 153 6.13 -13.86 27.45
C ARG A 153 6.52 -12.52 28.07
N LEU A 154 6.22 -11.44 27.36
CA LEU A 154 6.50 -10.09 27.82
C LEU A 154 5.63 -9.70 28.99
N ALA A 155 4.32 -9.95 28.91
CA ALA A 155 3.39 -9.68 30.01
C ALA A 155 3.77 -10.45 31.29
N LEU A 156 4.20 -11.72 31.17
CA LEU A 156 4.70 -12.51 32.29
C LEU A 156 5.97 -11.92 32.90
N ARG A 157 6.91 -11.47 32.06
CA ARG A 157 8.15 -10.82 32.52
C ARG A 157 7.87 -9.51 33.25
N ASP A 158 6.97 -8.69 32.73
CA ASP A 158 6.58 -7.42 33.32
C ASP A 158 5.85 -7.62 34.66
N ALA A 159 5.02 -8.66 34.75
CA ALA A 159 4.37 -9.11 35.98
C ALA A 159 5.34 -9.83 36.96
N LYS A 160 6.61 -10.03 36.58
CA LYS A 160 7.65 -10.76 37.34
C LYS A 160 7.27 -12.21 37.66
N ILE A 161 6.41 -12.82 36.85
CA ILE A 161 5.99 -14.22 36.98
C ILE A 161 7.08 -15.12 36.37
N ARG A 162 7.53 -16.13 37.12
CA ARG A 162 8.59 -17.03 36.66
C ARG A 162 7.99 -18.17 35.85
N TYR A 163 8.41 -18.30 34.60
CA TYR A 163 8.00 -19.39 33.71
C TYR A 163 9.19 -20.19 33.19
N LEU A 164 8.97 -21.47 32.89
CA LEU A 164 9.94 -22.36 32.24
C LEU A 164 9.84 -22.24 30.72
N SER A 165 8.63 -22.19 30.18
CA SER A 165 8.42 -22.05 28.74
C SER A 165 7.05 -21.44 28.42
N VAL A 166 6.99 -20.66 27.35
CA VAL A 166 5.75 -20.28 26.67
C VAL A 166 5.98 -20.63 25.21
N ALA A 167 5.25 -21.61 24.68
CA ALA A 167 5.47 -22.10 23.31
C ALA A 167 4.16 -22.48 22.65
N LYS A 168 4.06 -22.18 21.36
CA LYS A 168 2.97 -22.61 20.51
C LYS A 168 3.20 -24.07 20.09
N ASP A 169 2.24 -24.93 20.39
CA ASP A 169 2.12 -26.28 19.87
C ASP A 169 1.14 -26.31 18.69
N SER A 170 0.80 -27.48 18.14
CA SER A 170 -0.15 -27.62 17.02
C SER A 170 -1.47 -26.86 17.23
N GLU A 171 -2.04 -26.91 18.43
CA GLU A 171 -3.37 -26.35 18.73
C GLU A 171 -3.40 -25.33 19.89
N PHE A 172 -2.41 -25.36 20.79
CA PHE A 172 -2.42 -24.55 22.01
C PHE A 172 -1.11 -23.78 22.19
N ILE A 173 -1.21 -22.59 22.78
CA ILE A 173 -0.08 -21.89 23.39
C ILE A 173 0.07 -22.44 24.81
N LYS A 174 1.10 -23.26 25.03
CA LYS A 174 1.38 -23.90 26.33
C LYS A 174 2.28 -23.01 27.17
N VAL A 175 1.80 -22.67 28.36
CA VAL A 175 2.55 -21.95 29.38
C VAL A 175 2.91 -22.93 30.49
N LYS A 176 4.21 -23.08 30.75
CA LYS A 176 4.72 -23.84 31.89
C LYS A 176 5.37 -22.89 32.88
N LEU A 177 4.81 -22.81 34.07
CA LEU A 177 5.29 -21.99 35.17
C LEU A 177 6.47 -22.65 35.89
N LYS A 178 7.25 -21.87 36.63
CA LYS A 178 8.31 -22.40 37.49
C LYS A 178 7.78 -22.90 38.84
N SER A 179 6.70 -22.30 39.33
CA SER A 179 5.95 -22.73 40.51
C SER A 179 4.45 -22.71 40.20
N ALA A 180 3.70 -23.68 40.72
CA ALA A 180 2.24 -23.70 40.61
C ALA A 180 1.59 -22.52 41.37
N ASP A 181 2.29 -21.95 42.36
CA ASP A 181 1.81 -20.81 43.15
C ASP A 181 1.62 -19.52 42.33
N ASP A 182 2.30 -19.41 41.18
CA ASP A 182 2.21 -18.25 40.29
C ASP A 182 0.96 -18.28 39.39
N LYS A 183 0.19 -19.38 39.42
CA LYS A 183 -0.98 -19.60 38.55
C LYS A 183 -2.10 -18.55 38.72
N PRO A 184 -2.46 -18.10 39.94
CA PRO A 184 -3.46 -17.03 40.12
C PRO A 184 -3.00 -15.69 39.50
N ALA A 185 -1.70 -15.37 39.58
CA ALA A 185 -1.15 -14.16 38.99
C ALA A 185 -1.18 -14.23 37.45
N LEU A 186 -0.94 -15.41 36.87
CA LEU A 186 -1.08 -15.64 35.43
C LEU A 186 -2.55 -15.44 34.98
N PHE A 187 -3.54 -15.91 35.74
CA PHE A 187 -4.95 -15.66 35.42
C PHE A 187 -5.31 -14.16 35.43
N ASP A 188 -4.77 -13.37 36.37
CA ASP A 188 -4.97 -11.93 36.41
C ASP A 188 -4.37 -11.23 35.16
N VAL A 189 -3.17 -11.64 34.75
CA VAL A 189 -2.53 -11.14 33.49
C VAL A 189 -3.40 -11.47 32.27
N LEU A 190 -3.90 -12.70 32.18
CA LEU A 190 -4.77 -13.15 31.09
C LEU A 190 -6.10 -12.36 31.06
N GLY A 191 -6.72 -12.15 32.21
CA GLY A 191 -7.99 -11.42 32.33
C GLY A 191 -7.89 -9.94 31.95
N LYS A 192 -6.73 -9.30 32.19
CA LYS A 192 -6.48 -7.89 31.87
C LYS A 192 -6.13 -7.66 30.40
N GLY A 193 -5.31 -8.53 29.81
CA GLY A 193 -4.68 -8.27 28.50
C GLY A 193 -5.05 -9.24 27.38
N PHE A 194 -5.61 -10.42 27.69
CA PHE A 194 -5.71 -11.54 26.74
C PHE A 194 -7.12 -12.15 26.69
N LYS A 195 -8.15 -11.29 26.70
CA LYS A 195 -9.57 -11.70 26.65
C LYS A 195 -9.93 -12.56 25.42
N GLY A 196 -9.13 -12.48 24.35
CA GLY A 196 -9.27 -13.27 23.14
C GLY A 196 -8.84 -14.73 23.28
N LEU A 197 -8.15 -15.11 24.37
CA LEU A 197 -7.66 -16.47 24.63
C LEU A 197 -8.58 -17.22 25.59
N LYS A 198 -8.95 -18.45 25.23
CA LYS A 198 -9.57 -19.42 26.12
C LYS A 198 -8.49 -20.19 26.86
N VAL A 199 -8.67 -20.33 28.17
CA VAL A 199 -7.75 -21.06 29.05
C VAL A 199 -8.30 -22.45 29.29
N THR A 200 -7.43 -23.45 29.16
CA THR A 200 -7.67 -24.85 29.53
C THR A 200 -6.62 -25.23 30.58
N GLU A 201 -7.07 -25.82 31.68
CA GLU A 201 -6.21 -26.33 32.74
C GLU A 201 -5.95 -27.83 32.50
N PRO A 202 -4.72 -28.24 32.17
CA PRO A 202 -4.36 -29.66 32.15
C PRO A 202 -4.19 -30.20 33.58
N ASP A 203 -4.04 -31.51 33.73
CA ASP A 203 -3.83 -32.18 35.03
C ASP A 203 -2.55 -31.72 35.75
N GLU A 204 -1.56 -31.22 34.99
CA GLU A 204 -0.32 -30.64 35.52
C GLU A 204 -0.57 -29.24 36.13
N GLN A 205 -0.38 -29.12 37.44
CA GLN A 205 -0.70 -27.91 38.20
C GLN A 205 0.14 -26.69 37.84
N ASP A 206 1.32 -26.87 37.24
CA ASP A 206 2.22 -25.82 36.79
C ASP A 206 2.01 -25.41 35.32
N GLN A 207 0.98 -25.94 34.65
CA GLN A 207 0.69 -25.66 33.24
C GLN A 207 -0.66 -24.98 33.02
N LEU A 208 -0.70 -24.13 31.98
CA LEU A 208 -1.93 -23.65 31.36
C LEU A 208 -1.83 -23.77 29.84
N TRP A 209 -2.91 -24.21 29.20
CA TRP A 209 -3.01 -24.27 27.75
C TRP A 209 -3.97 -23.18 27.28
N LEU A 210 -3.51 -22.35 26.35
CA LEU A 210 -4.28 -21.23 25.84
C LEU A 210 -4.61 -21.48 24.37
N LYS A 211 -5.85 -21.20 23.96
CA LYS A 211 -6.28 -21.28 22.57
C LYS A 211 -6.99 -20.01 22.17
N MET A 212 -6.74 -19.49 20.97
CA MET A 212 -7.51 -18.37 20.46
C MET A 212 -9.00 -18.74 20.42
N SER A 213 -9.85 -17.83 20.90
CA SER A 213 -11.29 -18.03 20.84
C SER A 213 -11.78 -17.93 19.39
N GLU A 214 -12.87 -18.62 19.06
CA GLU A 214 -13.51 -18.54 17.74
C GLU A 214 -13.88 -17.10 17.33
N VAL A 215 -14.16 -16.23 18.30
CA VAL A 215 -14.44 -14.81 18.06
C VAL A 215 -13.18 -14.12 17.55
N ASP A 216 -12.06 -14.31 18.26
CA ASP A 216 -10.78 -13.71 17.91
C ASP A 216 -10.24 -14.23 16.58
N VAL A 217 -10.38 -15.54 16.32
CA VAL A 217 -10.00 -16.14 15.03
C VAL A 217 -10.77 -15.47 13.89
N ARG A 218 -12.08 -15.25 14.05
CA ARG A 218 -12.88 -14.53 13.04
C ARG A 218 -12.46 -13.08 12.86
N GLU A 219 -12.15 -12.37 13.95
CA GLU A 219 -11.67 -10.98 13.86
C GLU A 219 -10.31 -10.89 13.16
N VAL A 220 -9.39 -11.82 13.44
CA VAL A 220 -8.11 -11.90 12.72
C VAL A 220 -8.32 -12.16 11.22
N LYS A 221 -9.23 -13.07 10.85
CA LYS A 221 -9.55 -13.34 9.45
C LYS A 221 -10.15 -12.11 8.75
N LYS A 222 -11.11 -11.43 9.38
CA LYS A 222 -11.69 -10.17 8.85
C LYS A 222 -10.63 -9.10 8.67
N PHE A 223 -9.76 -8.92 9.67
CA PHE A 223 -8.67 -7.96 9.61
C PHE A 223 -7.71 -8.28 8.47
N ALA A 224 -7.36 -9.55 8.26
CA ALA A 224 -6.50 -9.99 7.17
C ALA A 224 -7.11 -9.65 5.79
N VAL A 225 -8.42 -9.85 5.59
CA VAL A 225 -9.10 -9.43 4.34
C VAL A 225 -9.04 -7.91 4.17
N ALA A 226 -9.42 -7.15 5.20
CA ALA A 226 -9.45 -5.69 5.14
C ALA A 226 -8.07 -5.09 4.83
N GLN A 227 -7.02 -5.61 5.47
CA GLN A 227 -5.64 -5.17 5.24
C GLN A 227 -5.17 -5.44 3.81
N ASN A 228 -5.48 -6.62 3.27
CA ASN A 228 -5.15 -6.95 1.88
C ASN A 228 -5.95 -6.10 0.88
N MET A 229 -7.22 -5.78 1.16
CA MET A 229 -8.01 -4.87 0.33
C MET A 229 -7.38 -3.47 0.25
N THR A 230 -6.92 -2.91 1.38
CA THR A 230 -6.22 -1.62 1.40
C THR A 230 -4.92 -1.67 0.61
N THR A 231 -4.15 -2.75 0.75
CA THR A 231 -2.91 -2.97 -0.01
C THR A 231 -3.19 -3.04 -1.52
N LEU A 232 -4.25 -3.74 -1.93
CA LEU A 232 -4.65 -3.84 -3.34
C LEU A 232 -5.11 -2.50 -3.90
N ARG A 233 -5.82 -1.65 -3.13
CA ARG A 233 -6.18 -0.29 -3.59
C ARG A 233 -4.97 0.52 -4.01
N ASN A 234 -3.92 0.52 -3.18
CA ASN A 234 -2.70 1.28 -3.46
C ASN A 234 -1.99 0.76 -4.72
N ARG A 235 -1.90 -0.56 -4.89
CA ARG A 235 -1.31 -1.20 -6.08
C ARG A 235 -2.08 -0.89 -7.37
N VAL A 236 -3.39 -0.79 -7.28
CA VAL A 236 -4.21 -0.48 -8.46
C VAL A 236 -4.02 0.97 -8.89
N ASN A 237 -3.78 1.89 -7.96
CA ASN A 237 -3.43 3.27 -8.31
C ASN A 237 -2.14 3.34 -9.16
N GLU A 238 -1.18 2.44 -8.93
CA GLU A 238 0.05 2.35 -9.74
C GLU A 238 -0.21 1.87 -11.17
N LEU A 239 -1.29 1.12 -11.41
CA LEU A 239 -1.71 0.73 -12.76
C LEU A 239 -2.34 1.90 -13.53
N GLY A 240 -2.61 3.04 -12.88
CA GLY A 240 -3.24 4.21 -13.51
C GLY A 240 -4.71 3.99 -13.88
N VAL A 241 -5.36 3.00 -13.25
CA VAL A 241 -6.78 2.71 -13.45
C VAL A 241 -7.60 3.73 -12.67
N ALA A 242 -8.42 4.50 -13.38
CA ALA A 242 -9.18 5.59 -12.76
C ALA A 242 -10.21 5.11 -11.73
N GLU A 243 -10.82 3.94 -11.95
CA GLU A 243 -11.98 3.49 -11.18
C GLU A 243 -11.99 1.96 -11.02
N PRO A 244 -11.23 1.41 -10.06
CA PRO A 244 -11.21 -0.02 -9.80
C PRO A 244 -12.27 -0.46 -8.81
N VAL A 245 -12.82 -1.66 -9.01
CA VAL A 245 -13.74 -2.28 -8.05
C VAL A 245 -12.98 -3.32 -7.24
N ILE A 246 -12.76 -3.05 -5.96
CA ILE A 246 -12.11 -3.97 -5.01
C ILE A 246 -13.11 -4.31 -3.92
N GLN A 247 -13.59 -5.54 -3.92
CA GLN A 247 -14.65 -5.99 -3.01
C GLN A 247 -14.31 -7.35 -2.41
N GLN A 248 -14.73 -7.57 -1.17
CA GLN A 248 -14.65 -8.89 -0.56
C GLN A 248 -15.71 -9.81 -1.20
N GLN A 249 -15.30 -11.03 -1.54
CA GLN A 249 -16.20 -12.09 -1.99
C GLN A 249 -16.11 -13.28 -1.01
N GLY A 250 -17.17 -13.51 -0.25
CA GLY A 250 -17.17 -14.53 0.80
C GLY A 250 -16.20 -14.20 1.95
N ASP A 251 -15.69 -15.22 2.64
CA ASP A 251 -14.94 -15.02 3.88
C ASP A 251 -13.44 -14.77 3.69
N ASN A 252 -12.87 -15.25 2.58
CA ASN A 252 -11.42 -15.21 2.36
C ASN A 252 -10.97 -14.76 0.97
N ARG A 253 -11.88 -14.31 0.10
CA ARG A 253 -11.53 -13.87 -1.24
C ARG A 253 -11.80 -12.39 -1.47
N ILE A 254 -11.03 -11.82 -2.38
CA ILE A 254 -11.14 -10.44 -2.81
C ILE A 254 -11.27 -10.45 -4.34
N VAL A 255 -12.35 -9.85 -4.83
CA VAL A 255 -12.58 -9.56 -6.23
C VAL A 255 -11.96 -8.22 -6.55
N VAL A 256 -11.14 -8.20 -7.59
CA VAL A 256 -10.54 -6.99 -8.16
C VAL A 256 -10.94 -6.91 -9.63
N GLN A 257 -11.68 -5.86 -10.00
CA GLN A 257 -12.02 -5.57 -11.39
C GLN A 257 -11.32 -4.29 -11.81
N LEU A 258 -10.61 -4.36 -12.93
CA LEU A 258 -9.88 -3.24 -13.50
C LEU A 258 -10.33 -2.98 -14.94
N PRO A 259 -11.40 -2.18 -15.14
CA PRO A 259 -11.86 -1.84 -16.47
C PRO A 259 -10.86 -0.96 -17.22
N GLY A 260 -10.72 -1.19 -18.52
CA GLY A 260 -9.79 -0.44 -19.37
C GLY A 260 -8.31 -0.80 -19.21
N VAL A 261 -7.96 -1.74 -18.33
CA VAL A 261 -6.58 -2.26 -18.25
C VAL A 261 -6.25 -3.05 -19.51
N GLN A 262 -5.19 -2.61 -20.17
CA GLN A 262 -4.73 -3.23 -21.41
C GLN A 262 -3.68 -4.34 -21.16
N ASP A 263 -2.81 -4.17 -20.16
CA ASP A 263 -1.76 -5.15 -19.83
C ASP A 263 -2.15 -6.01 -18.62
N THR A 264 -2.72 -7.19 -18.92
CA THR A 264 -3.20 -8.14 -17.92
C THR A 264 -2.09 -8.85 -17.17
N THR A 265 -0.95 -9.08 -17.84
CA THR A 265 0.21 -9.76 -17.25
C THR A 265 0.87 -8.85 -16.23
N ARG A 266 1.03 -7.58 -16.59
CA ARG A 266 1.55 -6.56 -15.67
C ARG A 266 0.62 -6.34 -14.49
N ALA A 267 -0.69 -6.26 -14.72
CA ALA A 267 -1.65 -6.14 -13.64
C ALA A 267 -1.53 -7.31 -12.65
N LYS A 268 -1.41 -8.55 -13.14
CA LYS A 268 -1.18 -9.71 -12.28
C LYS A 268 0.13 -9.62 -11.49
N GLU A 269 1.21 -9.15 -12.12
CA GLU A 269 2.51 -9.01 -11.48
C GLU A 269 2.49 -7.97 -10.35
N ILE A 270 1.96 -6.77 -10.60
CA ILE A 270 1.85 -5.71 -9.59
C ILE A 270 0.94 -6.15 -8.43
N LEU A 271 -0.21 -6.75 -8.73
CA LEU A 271 -1.12 -7.22 -7.67
C LEU A 271 -0.54 -8.39 -6.86
N GLY A 272 0.39 -9.16 -7.43
CA GLY A 272 1.04 -10.30 -6.79
C GLY A 272 2.34 -9.99 -6.04
N THR A 273 2.85 -8.75 -6.05
CA THR A 273 4.06 -8.40 -5.31
C THR A 273 3.82 -8.50 -3.79
N THR A 274 4.88 -8.49 -3.00
CA THR A 274 4.78 -8.31 -1.54
C THR A 274 5.63 -7.10 -1.16
N ALA A 275 5.05 -6.23 -0.36
CA ALA A 275 5.73 -5.07 0.20
C ALA A 275 5.96 -5.30 1.69
N THR A 276 7.12 -4.90 2.17
CA THR A 276 7.51 -4.99 3.58
C THR A 276 8.08 -3.66 4.03
N LEU A 277 7.87 -3.32 5.29
CA LEU A 277 8.43 -2.13 5.91
C LEU A 277 9.57 -2.53 6.84
N GLU A 278 10.62 -1.73 6.89
CA GLU A 278 11.72 -1.89 7.84
C GLU A 278 12.04 -0.56 8.53
N TYR A 279 12.12 -0.58 9.86
CA TYR A 279 12.58 0.54 10.66
C TYR A 279 14.08 0.40 10.90
N ARG A 280 14.84 1.43 10.58
CA ARG A 280 16.31 1.46 10.70
C ARG A 280 16.77 2.78 11.30
N LEU A 281 17.88 2.77 12.03
CA LEU A 281 18.52 4.02 12.48
C LEU A 281 19.23 4.69 11.30
N VAL A 282 19.20 6.01 11.29
CA VAL A 282 20.05 6.79 10.39
C VAL A 282 21.46 6.81 10.97
N ASP A 283 22.44 6.50 10.13
CA ASP A 283 23.85 6.60 10.48
C ASP A 283 24.28 8.07 10.35
N VAL A 284 24.39 8.73 11.50
CA VAL A 284 24.84 10.12 11.62
C VAL A 284 26.34 10.23 11.95
N GLU A 285 27.01 9.10 12.18
CA GLU A 285 28.43 9.08 12.57
C GLU A 285 29.34 9.13 11.35
N HIS A 286 28.85 8.64 10.20
CA HIS A 286 29.60 8.62 8.95
C HIS A 286 29.07 9.60 7.91
N ASP A 287 29.96 10.02 7.02
CA ASP A 287 29.64 10.97 5.95
C ASP A 287 28.91 10.27 4.80
N VAL A 288 27.69 10.74 4.52
CA VAL A 288 26.85 10.26 3.41
C VAL A 288 27.51 10.49 2.05
N GLN A 289 28.27 11.59 1.87
CA GLN A 289 28.91 11.90 0.59
C GLN A 289 30.00 10.88 0.23
N LYS A 290 30.80 10.46 1.23
CA LYS A 290 31.78 9.37 1.02
C LYS A 290 31.11 8.05 0.66
N ALA A 291 29.93 7.78 1.22
CA ALA A 291 29.15 6.60 0.88
C ALA A 291 28.62 6.65 -0.57
N VAL A 292 28.21 7.83 -1.05
CA VAL A 292 27.82 8.06 -2.46
C VAL A 292 29.01 7.85 -3.41
N GLU A 293 30.22 8.24 -3.00
CA GLU A 293 31.48 7.98 -3.72
C GLU A 293 31.93 6.50 -3.68
N GLY A 294 31.13 5.60 -3.08
CA GLY A 294 31.37 4.16 -3.03
C GLY A 294 32.04 3.66 -1.74
N HIS A 295 32.38 4.54 -0.80
CA HIS A 295 33.03 4.19 0.47
C HIS A 295 31.98 4.02 1.59
N VAL A 296 31.09 3.04 1.44
CA VAL A 296 30.06 2.77 2.45
C VAL A 296 30.67 2.12 3.70
N PRO A 297 30.48 2.69 4.91
CA PRO A 297 31.01 2.12 6.16
C PRO A 297 30.54 0.69 6.44
N VAL A 298 31.38 -0.08 7.14
CA VAL A 298 31.03 -1.42 7.58
C VAL A 298 29.93 -1.34 8.63
N GLY A 299 28.74 -1.85 8.29
CA GLY A 299 27.57 -1.82 9.17
C GLY A 299 26.47 -0.87 8.68
N SER A 300 26.74 -0.06 7.66
CA SER A 300 25.79 0.88 7.07
C SER A 300 25.47 0.51 5.63
N LYS A 301 24.34 0.99 5.13
CA LYS A 301 23.91 0.82 3.74
C LYS A 301 23.34 2.14 3.25
N LEU A 302 23.73 2.51 2.04
CA LEU A 302 23.22 3.69 1.36
C LEU A 302 21.84 3.37 0.78
N TYR A 303 20.87 4.24 1.03
CA TYR A 303 19.54 4.23 0.45
C TYR A 303 19.27 5.59 -0.21
N THR A 304 18.18 5.67 -0.96
CA THR A 304 17.63 6.92 -1.48
C THR A 304 16.26 7.18 -0.88
N ASP A 305 15.98 8.44 -0.57
CA ASP A 305 14.64 8.88 -0.18
C ASP A 305 13.73 9.06 -1.40
N LYS A 306 12.46 9.42 -1.15
CA LYS A 306 11.45 9.72 -2.19
C LYS A 306 11.85 10.84 -3.16
N ASN A 307 12.77 11.72 -2.76
CA ASN A 307 13.27 12.84 -3.56
C ASN A 307 14.59 12.49 -4.29
N GLY A 308 15.09 11.26 -4.15
CA GLY A 308 16.37 10.83 -4.69
C GLY A 308 17.58 11.27 -3.85
N SER A 309 17.37 11.86 -2.68
CA SER A 309 18.45 12.26 -1.78
C SER A 309 19.05 11.02 -1.11
N PRO A 310 20.39 10.93 -1.02
CA PRO A 310 21.04 9.81 -0.36
C PRO A 310 20.81 9.85 1.15
N VAL A 311 20.47 8.70 1.74
CA VAL A 311 20.31 8.53 3.18
C VAL A 311 21.11 7.31 3.61
N LEU A 312 22.04 7.51 4.55
CA LEU A 312 22.85 6.43 5.09
C LEU A 312 22.15 5.83 6.32
N LEU A 313 21.86 4.52 6.26
CA LEU A 313 21.15 3.81 7.33
C LEU A 313 21.97 2.67 7.87
N ASP A 314 21.75 2.34 9.14
CA ASP A 314 22.28 1.12 9.74
C ASP A 314 21.75 -0.13 9.02
N LYS A 315 22.62 -1.12 8.81
CA LYS A 315 22.22 -2.44 8.28
C LYS A 315 21.29 -3.19 9.22
N ARG A 316 21.30 -2.87 10.52
CA ARG A 316 20.47 -3.54 11.53
C ARG A 316 19.03 -3.04 11.43
N VAL A 317 18.11 -3.98 11.25
CA VAL A 317 16.67 -3.69 11.29
C VAL A 317 16.19 -3.70 12.73
N ILE A 318 15.49 -2.63 13.12
CA ILE A 318 14.91 -2.46 14.45
C ILE A 318 13.63 -3.31 14.54
N VAL A 319 12.69 -3.04 13.64
CA VAL A 319 11.36 -3.62 13.56
C VAL A 319 11.00 -3.75 12.08
N THR A 320 10.27 -4.81 11.75
CA THR A 320 9.80 -5.14 10.42
C THR A 320 8.27 -5.05 10.35
N GLY A 321 7.70 -4.93 9.15
CA GLY A 321 6.25 -4.74 8.96
C GLY A 321 5.36 -5.86 9.53
N ASP A 322 5.87 -7.09 9.60
CA ASP A 322 5.20 -8.24 10.25
C ASP A 322 5.04 -8.08 11.78
N GLN A 323 5.78 -7.14 12.38
CA GLN A 323 5.67 -6.78 13.79
C GLN A 323 4.69 -5.62 14.03
N ILE A 324 4.10 -5.05 12.97
CA ILE A 324 3.03 -4.05 13.06
C ILE A 324 1.69 -4.78 13.22
N VAL A 325 0.93 -4.39 14.24
CA VAL A 325 -0.37 -4.95 14.61
C VAL A 325 -1.51 -4.08 14.10
N ASP A 326 -1.30 -2.77 14.09
CA ASP A 326 -2.28 -1.80 13.64
C ASP A 326 -1.54 -0.58 13.08
N ALA A 327 -2.10 0.01 12.03
CA ALA A 327 -1.62 1.24 11.44
C ALA A 327 -2.84 2.07 11.01
N SER A 328 -2.94 3.29 11.52
CA SER A 328 -4.01 4.21 11.17
C SER A 328 -3.46 5.58 10.78
N SER A 329 -4.02 6.16 9.74
CA SER A 329 -3.73 7.55 9.37
C SER A 329 -4.56 8.50 10.23
N GLY A 330 -3.98 9.64 10.55
CA GLY A 330 -4.63 10.69 11.31
C GLY A 330 -3.85 11.99 11.24
N MET A 331 -4.14 12.90 12.16
CA MET A 331 -3.39 14.12 12.32
C MET A 331 -2.62 14.08 13.64
N ASP A 332 -1.39 14.61 13.63
CA ASP A 332 -0.63 14.85 14.85
C ASP A 332 -1.20 16.04 15.65
N GLN A 333 -0.55 16.37 16.77
CA GLN A 333 -0.99 17.48 17.63
C GLN A 333 -0.87 18.86 16.96
N ASP A 334 -0.06 18.97 15.91
CA ASP A 334 0.15 20.19 15.14
C ASP A 334 -0.76 20.26 13.89
N GLY A 335 -1.67 19.29 13.74
CA GLY A 335 -2.59 19.21 12.60
C GLY A 335 -1.95 18.71 11.31
N ARG A 336 -0.76 18.12 11.37
CA ARG A 336 -0.07 17.56 10.20
C ARG A 336 -0.43 16.09 10.01
N PRO A 337 -0.48 15.57 8.78
CA PRO A 337 -0.71 14.15 8.52
C PRO A 337 0.33 13.27 9.24
N ALA A 338 -0.14 12.22 9.91
CA ALA A 338 0.69 11.26 10.62
C ALA A 338 0.12 9.85 10.54
N VAL A 339 1.00 8.85 10.63
CA VAL A 339 0.60 7.43 10.71
C VAL A 339 0.88 6.93 12.12
N PHE A 340 -0.15 6.48 12.81
CA PHE A 340 -0.09 5.88 14.13
C PHE A 340 0.09 4.38 14.00
N ILE A 341 1.14 3.85 14.61
CA ILE A 341 1.56 2.46 14.48
C ILE A 341 1.53 1.80 15.85
N SER A 342 0.87 0.64 15.92
CA SER A 342 0.95 -0.26 17.06
C SER A 342 1.79 -1.48 16.71
N LEU A 343 2.75 -1.82 17.55
CA LEU A 343 3.60 -2.99 17.41
C LEU A 343 3.11 -4.16 18.26
N ASN A 344 3.49 -5.38 17.86
CA ASN A 344 3.43 -6.54 18.74
C ASN A 344 4.48 -6.43 19.85
N GLY A 345 4.43 -7.33 20.83
CA GLY A 345 5.31 -7.31 21.98
C GLY A 345 6.79 -7.37 21.62
N VAL A 346 7.21 -8.24 20.69
CA VAL A 346 8.62 -8.32 20.26
C VAL A 346 9.07 -7.00 19.65
N GLY A 347 8.27 -6.46 18.72
CA GLY A 347 8.53 -5.17 18.10
C GLY A 347 8.58 -4.05 19.13
N ALA A 348 7.65 -4.04 20.07
CA ALA A 348 7.56 -3.05 21.15
C ALA A 348 8.76 -3.09 22.09
N ALA A 349 9.26 -4.28 22.44
CA ALA A 349 10.43 -4.44 23.29
C ALA A 349 11.72 -4.01 22.56
N LYS A 350 11.87 -4.38 21.27
CA LYS A 350 12.99 -3.93 20.43
C LYS A 350 12.98 -2.41 20.25
N MET A 351 11.82 -1.86 19.89
CA MET A 351 11.64 -0.42 19.67
C MET A 351 11.86 0.37 20.97
N GLY A 352 11.33 -0.09 22.09
CA GLY A 352 11.52 0.55 23.40
C GLY A 352 12.98 0.59 23.82
N LYS A 353 13.70 -0.55 23.72
CA LYS A 353 15.12 -0.62 24.04
C LYS A 353 15.95 0.29 23.14
N LEU A 354 15.63 0.32 21.84
CA LEU A 354 16.39 1.10 20.88
C LEU A 354 16.14 2.60 21.03
N THR A 355 14.88 3.02 21.17
CA THR A 355 14.53 4.44 21.37
C THR A 355 15.07 4.99 22.69
N GLN A 356 15.10 4.19 23.75
CA GLN A 356 15.73 4.56 25.03
C GLN A 356 17.21 4.92 24.90
N ALA A 357 17.95 4.21 24.04
CA ALA A 357 19.38 4.45 23.84
C ALA A 357 19.70 5.49 22.74
N ASN A 358 18.70 5.90 21.94
CA ASN A 358 18.90 6.71 20.74
C ASN A 358 17.95 7.93 20.70
N LEU A 359 17.60 8.50 21.85
CA LEU A 359 16.84 9.75 21.93
C LEU A 359 17.54 10.87 21.15
N GLY A 360 16.77 11.64 20.39
CA GLY A 360 17.28 12.73 19.55
C GLY A 360 17.97 12.28 18.26
N LYS A 361 18.17 10.97 18.04
CA LYS A 361 18.72 10.46 16.79
C LYS A 361 17.62 10.25 15.74
N PRO A 362 17.94 10.36 14.44
CA PRO A 362 16.97 10.11 13.38
C PRO A 362 16.78 8.61 13.13
N MET A 363 15.54 8.24 12.79
CA MET A 363 15.09 6.91 12.43
C MET A 363 14.37 6.99 11.08
N ALA A 364 14.64 6.01 10.22
CA ALA A 364 14.08 5.94 8.89
C ALA A 364 13.14 4.74 8.74
N VAL A 365 12.13 4.91 7.90
CA VAL A 365 11.26 3.84 7.43
C VAL A 365 11.63 3.52 6.00
N VAL A 366 12.07 2.28 5.76
CA VAL A 366 12.39 1.75 4.44
C VAL A 366 11.20 0.95 3.95
N PHE A 367 10.64 1.38 2.82
CA PHE A 367 9.69 0.59 2.06
C PHE A 367 10.45 -0.32 1.11
N ILE A 368 10.18 -1.61 1.22
CA ILE A 368 10.82 -2.65 0.44
C ILE A 368 9.77 -3.36 -0.38
N GLU A 369 9.92 -3.31 -1.69
CA GLU A 369 9.05 -3.99 -2.63
C GLU A 369 9.87 -4.89 -3.57
N ASN A 370 9.38 -6.10 -3.79
CA ASN A 370 9.92 -6.97 -4.83
C ASN A 370 9.15 -6.72 -6.13
N LYS A 371 9.70 -5.88 -7.01
CA LYS A 371 9.15 -5.64 -8.34
C LYS A 371 9.59 -6.73 -9.29
N VAL A 372 8.67 -7.17 -10.15
CA VAL A 372 8.96 -8.10 -11.24
C VAL A 372 8.76 -7.33 -12.52
N ASP A 373 9.82 -7.08 -13.26
CA ASP A 373 9.75 -6.44 -14.57
C ASP A 373 10.16 -7.42 -15.65
N THR A 374 9.51 -7.35 -16.80
CA THR A 374 9.87 -8.17 -17.96
C THR A 374 10.74 -7.33 -18.89
N LYS A 375 12.03 -7.65 -19.00
CA LYS A 375 12.97 -6.98 -19.91
C LYS A 375 13.23 -7.87 -21.11
N VAL A 376 13.45 -7.27 -22.28
CA VAL A 376 13.89 -8.00 -23.48
C VAL A 376 15.42 -8.06 -23.45
N VAL A 377 15.97 -9.25 -23.28
CA VAL A 377 17.41 -9.52 -23.38
C VAL A 377 17.61 -10.46 -24.55
N ASP A 378 18.41 -10.05 -25.55
CA ASP A 378 18.70 -10.82 -26.75
C ASP A 378 17.45 -11.29 -27.53
N GLY A 379 16.42 -10.43 -27.58
CA GLY A 379 15.15 -10.73 -28.27
C GLY A 379 14.20 -11.66 -27.51
N GLN A 380 14.55 -12.11 -26.29
CA GLN A 380 13.70 -12.91 -25.44
C GLN A 380 13.21 -12.11 -24.22
N LYS A 381 11.92 -12.26 -23.89
CA LYS A 381 11.33 -11.66 -22.70
C LYS A 381 11.79 -12.43 -21.46
N VAL A 382 12.66 -11.83 -20.65
CA VAL A 382 13.17 -12.40 -19.39
C VAL A 382 12.58 -11.63 -18.21
N ARG A 383 12.07 -12.37 -17.23
CA ARG A 383 11.59 -11.81 -15.97
C ARG A 383 12.75 -11.46 -15.06
N HIS A 384 12.93 -10.17 -14.79
CA HIS A 384 13.87 -9.65 -13.82
C HIS A 384 13.14 -9.34 -12.51
N LYS A 385 13.61 -9.92 -11.40
CA LYS A 385 13.13 -9.56 -10.07
C LYS A 385 14.07 -8.53 -9.49
N GLU A 386 13.55 -7.34 -9.20
CA GLU A 386 14.29 -6.26 -8.58
C GLU A 386 13.73 -5.97 -7.20
N LYS A 387 14.61 -5.94 -6.20
CA LYS A 387 14.25 -5.49 -4.85
C LYS A 387 14.41 -3.98 -4.81
N VAL A 388 13.30 -3.25 -4.84
CA VAL A 388 13.27 -1.80 -4.70
C VAL A 388 13.19 -1.45 -3.23
N GLU A 389 14.15 -0.67 -2.74
CA GLU A 389 14.21 -0.23 -1.35
C GLU A 389 14.29 1.30 -1.33
N LYS A 390 13.26 1.97 -0.82
CA LYS A 390 13.18 3.44 -0.74
C LYS A 390 12.90 3.90 0.67
N VAL A 391 13.55 4.98 1.10
CA VAL A 391 13.22 5.63 2.37
C VAL A 391 11.99 6.51 2.17
N ILE A 392 10.91 6.17 2.86
CA ILE A 392 9.64 6.90 2.74
C ILE A 392 9.48 7.97 3.81
N SER A 393 10.18 7.84 4.94
CA SER A 393 10.15 8.82 6.02
C SER A 393 11.44 8.75 6.83
N VAL A 394 11.91 9.92 7.27
CA VAL A 394 12.97 10.07 8.27
C VAL A 394 12.44 10.99 9.37
N ALA A 395 12.36 10.48 10.59
CA ALA A 395 11.83 11.20 11.74
C ALA A 395 12.79 11.13 12.93
N THR A 396 12.79 12.14 13.78
CA THR A 396 13.63 12.17 14.98
C THR A 396 12.94 11.45 16.13
N ILE A 397 13.68 10.62 16.87
CA ILE A 397 13.16 9.95 18.06
C ILE A 397 13.00 10.99 19.19
N GLN A 398 11.77 11.42 19.45
CA GLN A 398 11.46 12.42 20.48
C GLN A 398 11.14 11.84 21.88
N GLY A 399 11.02 10.53 21.99
CA GLY A 399 10.65 9.87 23.24
C GLY A 399 10.98 8.37 23.22
N VAL A 400 10.76 7.72 24.36
CA VAL A 400 10.89 6.27 24.46
C VAL A 400 9.56 5.65 24.08
N PHE A 401 9.53 4.97 22.95
CA PHE A 401 8.31 4.37 22.41
C PHE A 401 8.43 2.85 22.44
N SER A 402 7.47 2.19 23.09
CA SER A 402 7.37 0.73 23.08
C SER A 402 6.31 0.29 22.08
N LYS A 403 5.07 0.14 22.55
CA LYS A 403 3.98 -0.48 21.80
C LYS A 403 3.36 0.42 20.73
N ARG A 404 3.34 1.74 20.95
CA ARG A 404 2.71 2.71 20.05
C ARG A 404 3.68 3.84 19.76
N PHE A 405 3.78 4.20 18.49
CA PHE A 405 4.50 5.38 18.04
C PHE A 405 3.81 5.97 16.81
N GLN A 406 4.20 7.18 16.44
CA GLN A 406 3.70 7.84 15.24
C GLN A 406 4.86 8.15 14.30
N THR A 407 4.62 8.00 13.01
CA THR A 407 5.51 8.47 11.95
C THR A 407 4.99 9.81 11.47
N THR A 408 5.83 10.84 11.59
CA THR A 408 5.55 12.22 11.18
C THR A 408 6.36 12.60 9.93
N GLY A 409 6.10 13.78 9.36
CA GLY A 409 6.84 14.27 8.18
C GLY A 409 6.29 13.74 6.86
N LEU A 410 4.99 13.41 6.84
CA LEU A 410 4.24 13.07 5.63
C LEU A 410 3.70 14.37 5.01
N ASP A 411 3.75 14.48 3.70
CA ASP A 411 3.41 15.72 2.99
C ASP A 411 1.91 15.85 2.75
N SER A 412 1.15 14.75 2.82
CA SER A 412 -0.29 14.75 2.56
C SER A 412 -1.05 13.64 3.29
N PRO A 413 -2.38 13.82 3.53
CA PRO A 413 -3.25 12.75 4.01
C PRO A 413 -3.39 11.56 3.05
N GLN A 414 -3.04 11.72 1.76
CA GLN A 414 -3.01 10.61 0.81
C GLN A 414 -1.74 9.77 0.93
N GLU A 415 -0.66 10.34 1.46
CA GLU A 415 0.60 9.65 1.75
C GLU A 415 0.56 8.91 3.10
N ALA A 416 -0.27 9.39 4.04
CA ALA A 416 -0.56 8.76 5.33
C ALA A 416 -1.61 7.66 5.21
#